data_AF-H2XZZ1-F1
#
_entry.id   AF-H2XZZ1-F1
#
_cell.length_a   1.000
_cell.length_b   1.000
_cell.length_c   1.000
_cell.angle_alpha   90.00
_cell.angle_beta   90.00
_cell.angle_gamma   90.00
#
_symmetry.space_group_name_H-M   'P 1'
#
loop_
_entity.id
_entity.type
_entity.pdbx_description
1 polymer ?
#
loop_
_entity_poly.entity_id
_entity_poly.type
_entity_poly.pdbx_seq_one_letter_code
_entity_poly.pdbx_strand_id
1 'polypeptide(L)'
;MCGNDGNWTITPQSPCPALCPVSDITSSPGRCTTATGDMLEGQNITVTCCSGYEGASTMSICTSDRSWSNLPTCTKAGIEVKEVTRSNIVIP
;
A
#
# COMPACT_ATOMS: atom_id res chain seq x y z
N MET A 1 -16.72 9.96 -35.61
CA MET A 1 -17.48 10.62 -36.70
C MET A 1 -17.65 12.09 -36.33
N CYS A 2 -17.25 13.02 -37.19
CA CYS A 2 -17.31 14.47 -36.94
C CYS A 2 -18.73 14.99 -37.18
N GLY A 3 -19.28 15.78 -36.25
CA GLY A 3 -20.55 16.50 -36.39
C GLY A 3 -20.33 18.00 -36.24
N ASN A 4 -20.67 18.76 -37.28
CA ASN A 4 -20.46 20.20 -37.42
C ASN A 4 -21.59 21.03 -36.78
N ASP A 5 -21.71 21.03 -35.45
CA ASP A 5 -22.63 21.96 -34.77
C ASP A 5 -21.90 22.67 -33.63
N GLY A 6 -21.68 23.97 -33.83
CA GLY A 6 -20.91 24.88 -32.97
C GLY A 6 -21.55 25.20 -31.63
N ASN A 7 -21.83 24.18 -30.83
CA ASN A 7 -22.15 24.31 -29.42
C ASN A 7 -21.05 23.62 -28.60
N TRP A 8 -19.92 24.31 -28.41
CA TRP A 8 -18.89 23.89 -27.47
C TRP A 8 -19.39 24.19 -26.05
N THR A 9 -20.39 23.46 -25.57
CA THR A 9 -20.41 23.15 -24.14
C THR A 9 -19.13 22.37 -23.91
N ILE A 10 -18.09 23.06 -23.44
CA ILE A 10 -16.98 22.45 -22.72
C ILE A 10 -17.67 21.75 -21.54
N THR A 11 -18.15 20.53 -21.76
CA THR A 11 -18.37 19.62 -20.65
C THR A 11 -16.99 19.54 -20.00
N PRO A 12 -16.83 19.98 -18.73
CA PRO A 12 -15.56 19.81 -18.05
C PRO A 12 -15.24 18.33 -18.19
N GLN A 13 -14.17 18.05 -18.95
CA GLN A 13 -13.71 16.70 -19.21
C GLN A 13 -13.65 16.04 -17.83
N SER A 14 -14.56 15.10 -17.58
CA SER A 14 -14.73 14.52 -16.24
C SER A 14 -13.34 14.17 -15.76
N PRO A 15 -12.91 14.65 -14.58
CA PRO A 15 -11.56 14.40 -14.11
C PRO A 15 -11.32 12.89 -14.23
N CYS A 16 -10.25 12.53 -14.94
CA CYS A 16 -9.93 11.12 -15.15
C CYS A 16 -9.92 10.47 -13.76
N PRO A 17 -10.71 9.41 -13.52
CA PRO A 17 -10.80 8.83 -12.20
C PRO A 17 -9.40 8.45 -11.74
N ALA A 18 -9.02 8.84 -10.52
CA ALA A 18 -7.73 8.44 -9.99
C ALA A 18 -7.70 6.91 -9.85
N LEU A 19 -6.63 6.31 -10.35
CA LEU A 19 -6.39 4.88 -10.29
C LEU A 19 -5.13 4.66 -9.46
N CYS A 20 -5.25 3.81 -8.44
CA CYS A 20 -4.15 3.42 -7.58
C CYS A 20 -3.76 1.97 -7.89
N PRO A 21 -2.56 1.73 -8.46
CA PRO A 21 -2.08 0.39 -8.75
C PRO A 21 -1.85 -0.39 -7.46
N VAL A 22 -2.41 -1.59 -7.35
CA VAL A 22 -2.10 -2.48 -6.22
C VAL A 22 -0.63 -2.94 -6.26
N SER A 23 0.02 -2.87 -7.43
CA SER A 23 1.46 -3.11 -7.56
C SER A 23 2.32 -2.18 -6.73
N ASP A 24 1.90 -0.94 -6.43
CA ASP A 24 2.68 -0.03 -5.57
C ASP A 24 2.78 -0.56 -4.13
N ILE A 25 1.75 -1.27 -3.67
CA ILE A 25 1.74 -1.88 -2.35
C ILE A 25 2.65 -3.09 -2.32
N THR A 26 2.48 -4.01 -3.28
CA THR A 26 3.24 -5.27 -3.32
C THR A 26 4.70 -5.07 -3.73
N SER A 27 5.04 -3.93 -4.35
CA SER A 27 6.43 -3.53 -4.59
C SER A 27 7.16 -3.14 -3.31
N SER A 28 6.44 -2.77 -2.25
CA SER A 28 7.04 -2.48 -0.95
C SER A 28 7.40 -3.79 -0.23
N PRO A 29 8.63 -3.96 0.27
CA PRO A 29 9.04 -5.18 0.94
C PRO A 29 8.19 -5.44 2.18
N GLY A 30 7.67 -6.65 2.29
CA GLY A 30 6.91 -7.11 3.45
C GLY A 30 5.45 -6.71 3.47
N ARG A 31 4.92 -5.99 2.48
CA ARG A 31 3.48 -5.71 2.35
C ARG A 31 2.80 -6.69 1.40
N CYS A 32 1.67 -7.23 1.85
CA CYS A 32 0.84 -8.19 1.13
C CYS A 32 -0.60 -7.70 1.10
N THR A 33 -1.34 -8.04 0.05
CA THR A 33 -2.78 -7.79 -0.05
C THR A 33 -3.41 -8.83 -0.96
N THR A 34 -4.71 -9.05 -0.80
CA THR A 34 -5.52 -9.92 -1.67
C THR A 34 -6.14 -9.18 -2.85
N ALA A 35 -6.09 -7.84 -2.84
CA ALA A 35 -6.55 -7.04 -3.98
C ALA A 35 -5.61 -7.20 -5.17
N THR A 36 -6.13 -7.01 -6.38
CA THR A 36 -5.37 -7.09 -7.64
C THR A 36 -5.87 -6.03 -8.62
N GLY A 37 -5.00 -5.64 -9.56
CA GLY A 37 -5.31 -4.62 -10.56
C GLY A 37 -5.20 -3.18 -10.03
N ASP A 38 -5.97 -2.29 -10.62
CA ASP A 38 -6.01 -0.86 -10.28
C ASP A 38 -7.33 -0.55 -9.55
N MET A 39 -7.22 0.18 -8.44
CA MET A 39 -8.37 0.57 -7.63
C MET A 39 -8.77 2.01 -7.91
N LEU A 40 -10.07 2.28 -7.96
CA LEU A 40 -10.60 3.64 -8.19
C LEU A 40 -10.50 4.50 -6.92
N GLU A 41 -10.42 5.81 -7.09
CA GLU A 41 -10.49 6.78 -6.00
C GLU A 41 -11.63 6.45 -5.01
N GLY A 42 -11.30 6.49 -3.71
CA GLY A 42 -12.24 6.19 -2.63
C GLY A 42 -12.42 4.69 -2.35
N GLN A 43 -11.95 3.79 -3.23
CA GLN A 43 -11.91 2.37 -2.91
C GLN A 43 -10.82 2.08 -1.88
N ASN A 44 -11.10 1.07 -1.05
CA ASN A 44 -10.21 0.67 0.02
C ASN A 44 -9.90 -0.83 -0.07
N ILE A 45 -8.71 -1.18 0.40
CA ILE A 45 -8.22 -2.56 0.45
C ILE A 45 -7.57 -2.81 1.79
N THR A 46 -7.51 -4.08 2.19
CA THR A 46 -6.75 -4.48 3.38
C THR A 46 -5.33 -4.81 2.97
N VAL A 47 -4.37 -4.11 3.57
CA VAL A 47 -2.94 -4.40 3.43
C VAL A 47 -2.46 -5.03 4.72
N THR A 48 -1.82 -6.18 4.59
CA THR A 48 -1.26 -6.97 5.68
C THR A 48 0.25 -7.08 5.52
N CYS A 49 0.94 -7.48 6.58
CA CYS A 49 2.34 -7.84 6.47
C CYS A 49 2.49 -9.29 5.98
N CYS A 50 3.38 -9.49 5.01
CA CYS A 50 3.69 -10.81 4.47
C CYS A 50 4.34 -11.71 5.53
N SER A 51 4.32 -13.02 5.30
CA SER A 51 5.03 -13.99 6.16
C SER A 51 6.51 -13.60 6.34
N GLY A 52 6.96 -13.57 7.60
CA GLY A 52 8.31 -13.12 7.96
C GLY A 52 8.44 -11.61 8.20
N TYR A 53 7.33 -10.88 8.19
CA TYR A 53 7.24 -9.48 8.61
C TYR A 53 6.16 -9.34 9.69
N GLU A 54 6.42 -8.45 10.64
CA GLU A 54 5.50 -8.07 11.71
C GLU A 54 5.01 -6.64 11.52
N GLY A 55 3.72 -6.44 11.76
CA GLY A 55 3.08 -5.14 11.68
C GLY A 55 1.56 -5.27 11.74
N ALA A 56 0.89 -4.16 12.03
CA ALA A 56 -0.56 -4.09 12.02
C ALA A 56 -1.09 -4.14 10.59
N SER A 57 -2.18 -4.87 10.36
CA SER A 57 -2.94 -4.74 9.12
C SER A 57 -3.67 -3.41 9.12
N THR A 58 -3.67 -2.72 7.98
CA THR A 58 -4.38 -1.45 7.82
C THR A 58 -5.23 -1.45 6.57
N MET A 59 -6.29 -0.65 6.60
CA MET A 59 -7.15 -0.44 5.44
C MET A 59 -6.62 0.76 4.66
N SER A 60 -6.07 0.48 3.48
CA SER A 60 -5.49 1.50 2.62
C SER A 60 -6.52 1.96 1.59
N ILE A 61 -6.59 3.27 1.35
CA ILE A 61 -7.59 3.89 0.48
C ILE A 61 -6.88 4.51 -0.71
N CYS A 62 -7.42 4.31 -1.90
CA CYS A 62 -6.97 5.02 -3.09
C CYS A 62 -7.37 6.49 -3.01
N THR A 63 -6.38 7.38 -3.06
CA THR A 63 -6.55 8.83 -3.00
C THR A 63 -6.57 9.43 -4.41
N SER A 64 -7.13 10.64 -4.53
CA SER A 64 -7.11 11.42 -5.77
C SER A 64 -5.69 11.71 -6.28
N ASP A 65 -4.69 11.65 -5.40
CA ASP A 65 -3.25 11.75 -5.71
C ASP A 65 -2.66 10.49 -6.35
N ARG A 66 -3.51 9.52 -6.77
CA ARG A 66 -3.10 8.24 -7.36
C ARG A 66 -2.17 7.45 -6.45
N SER A 67 -2.38 7.60 -5.15
CA SER A 67 -1.53 7.07 -4.10
C SER A 67 -2.37 6.37 -3.03
N TRP A 68 -1.72 5.52 -2.24
CA TRP A 68 -2.37 4.78 -1.16
C TRP A 68 -2.24 5.49 0.19
N SER A 69 -3.37 5.73 0.84
CA SER A 69 -3.42 6.26 2.21
C SER A 69 -3.27 5.14 3.24
N ASN A 70 -2.76 5.46 4.44
CA ASN A 70 -2.69 4.57 5.60
C ASN A 70 -2.03 3.19 5.31
N LEU A 71 -0.84 3.18 4.70
CA LEU A 71 -0.08 1.95 4.49
C LEU A 71 0.56 1.45 5.78
N PRO A 72 0.56 0.12 6.05
CA PRO A 72 1.14 -0.41 7.27
C PRO A 72 2.67 -0.37 7.21
N THR A 73 3.30 -0.28 8.38
CA THR A 73 4.75 -0.44 8.50
C THR A 73 5.04 -1.89 8.84
N CYS A 74 5.60 -2.61 7.88
CA CYS A 74 5.98 -4.01 8.04
C CYS A 74 7.47 -4.08 8.34
N THR A 75 7.81 -4.51 9.53
CA THR A 75 9.20 -4.70 9.96
C THR A 75 9.54 -6.16 9.75
N LYS A 76 10.70 -6.46 9.16
CA LYS A 76 11.13 -7.85 9.05
C LYS A 76 11.13 -8.45 10.45
N ALA A 77 10.44 -9.58 10.64
CA ALA A 77 10.46 -10.31 11.88
C ALA A 77 11.91 -10.72 12.12
N GLY A 78 12.65 -9.89 12.86
CA GLY A 78 13.93 -10.29 13.37
C GLY A 78 13.62 -11.50 14.22
N ILE A 79 14.31 -12.61 13.96
CA ILE A 79 14.64 -13.49 15.06
C ILE A 79 15.24 -12.52 16.08
N GLU A 80 14.49 -12.19 17.13
CA GLU A 80 15.05 -11.50 18.27
C GLU A 80 16.15 -12.46 18.69
N VAL A 81 17.38 -12.17 18.27
CA VAL A 81 18.55 -12.68 18.94
C VAL A 81 18.41 -12.05 20.31
N LYS A 82 17.66 -12.72 21.19
CA LYS A 82 17.84 -12.59 22.62
C LYS A 82 19.32 -12.77 22.75
N GLU A 83 20.05 -11.67 22.89
CA GLU A 83 21.49 -11.71 23.05
C GLU A 83 21.65 -12.55 24.31
N VAL A 84 21.96 -13.84 24.13
CA VAL A 84 22.26 -14.73 25.24
C VAL A 84 23.58 -14.17 25.74
N THR A 85 23.50 -13.22 26.67
CA THR A 85 24.63 -12.68 27.38
C THR A 85 25.24 -13.88 28.08
N ARG A 86 26.27 -14.47 27.46
CA ARG A 86 27.11 -15.49 28.08
C ARG A 86 27.80 -14.79 29.24
N SER A 87 27.14 -14.82 30.40
CA SER A 87 27.70 -14.34 31.65
C SER A 87 28.92 -15.21 31.94
N ASN A 88 30.11 -14.68 31.70
CA ASN A 88 31.35 -15.33 32.10
C ASN A 88 31.38 -15.37 33.63
N ILE A 89 31.12 -16.55 34.18
CA ILE A 89 31.40 -16.86 35.57
C ILE A 89 32.91 -16.73 35.78
N VAL A 90 33.32 -15.75 36.58
CA VAL A 90 34.67 -15.66 37.14
C VAL A 90 34.58 -16.21 38.55
N ILE A 91 35.12 -17.41 38.77
CA ILE A 91 35.23 -18.03 40.09
C ILE A 91 36.66 -17.77 40.59
N PRO A 92 36.86 -17.04 41.70
CA PRO A 92 38.09 -17.08 42.48
C PRO A 92 38.14 -18.26 43.44
#